data_AF-A0A8C5RWS9-F1
#
_entry.id   AF-A0A8C5RWS9-F1
#
_cell.length_a   1.000
_cell.length_b   1.000
_cell.length_c   1.000
_cell.angle_alpha   90.00
_cell.angle_beta   90.00
_cell.angle_gamma   90.00
#
_symmetry.space_group_name_H-M   'P 1'
#
loop_
_entity.id
_entity.type
_entity.pdbx_description
1 polymer ?
#
loop_
_entity_poly.entity_id
_entity_poly.type
_entity_poly.pdbx_seq_one_letter_code
_entity_poly.pdbx_strand_id
1 'polypeptide(L)'
;SLLQICGPGIEQHCDKNLYVSGICYLFDTKLHNPKNITTGYQKCLKGKVDLVFLFDGSASMKTSEFMTIKEFMIDVMKELWNSSVHFAAVQFSEDAKLEFDFNNYTSDPNPEKLLANVVHAEQITNTFKAIKFVANEVFISERGTRKEANKVIVIITDGDASDRDRGHIEAVKKKNILRLIIGIGNHLNAPESQKNLKLIASEPKSQFLKILASFDQLKDSFNDLQSNIFAIEGTSDSRSFHLELSSSGFSADISQGRVILGAVGADNWAGGILEQQKDFAGERFITTPSIRKEMEGAYLGYTLSFLQHHQKVFYAVGAPRYQHIGRVLIFEVDAKTENWTLKQEIKGQQTGSYFGGVLCAVDIDGDQETDLLLIGAQQYFTETRGGRVYAYGWEEVKFNGDLGYPLGRFGAAITDLADVNGDKQTDVAIGAPLEDEERGAVYIYNSHEKTLLMEYSQRITGASISPGLRYFGQSIHGKTNLSGDGLTSIAVGALGKVMVLQSRPIVNVVTRVTFEPKEIPVKDVECTGINKPWQNINLKLRICFDNTFATKRYTGEVSNSISLRNRGGGRHTLAHVALSNSVFRWQRHHGPILRCFQGSHAGQI
;
A
#
# COMPACT_ATOMS: atom_id res chain seq x y z
N SER A 1 18.08 -6.08 -3.02
CA SER A 1 16.74 -5.50 -3.24
C SER A 1 16.05 -6.29 -4.33
N LEU A 2 14.77 -6.59 -4.17
CA LEU A 2 13.94 -7.17 -5.23
C LEU A 2 13.15 -6.03 -5.88
N LEU A 3 12.89 -6.13 -7.18
CA LEU A 3 11.97 -5.22 -7.87
C LEU A 3 10.65 -5.94 -8.10
N GLN A 4 9.54 -5.25 -7.87
CA GLN A 4 8.21 -5.76 -8.15
C GLN A 4 7.53 -4.93 -9.23
N ILE A 5 6.89 -5.63 -10.17
CA ILE A 5 6.06 -5.02 -11.22
C ILE A 5 4.73 -5.75 -11.24
N CYS A 6 3.63 -5.01 -11.18
CA CYS A 6 2.28 -5.56 -11.19
C CYS A 6 1.47 -5.02 -12.38
N GLY A 7 0.62 -5.87 -12.94
CA GLY A 7 -0.41 -5.52 -13.90
C GLY A 7 -1.78 -5.91 -13.34
N PRO A 8 -2.56 -4.98 -12.76
CA PRO A 8 -3.81 -5.26 -12.04
C PRO A 8 -5.05 -5.46 -12.93
N GLY A 9 -4.88 -5.45 -14.26
CA GLY A 9 -5.96 -5.46 -15.24
C GLY A 9 -5.99 -6.70 -16.12
N ILE A 10 -5.64 -7.87 -15.57
CA ILE A 10 -5.78 -9.12 -16.31
C ILE A 10 -7.25 -9.48 -16.38
N GLU A 11 -7.77 -9.35 -17.59
CA GLU A 11 -9.11 -9.74 -17.96
C GLU A 11 -9.17 -11.23 -18.28
N GLN A 12 -10.15 -11.91 -17.68
CA GLN A 12 -10.48 -13.29 -17.98
C GLN A 12 -11.98 -13.45 -18.15
N HIS A 13 -12.41 -13.89 -19.34
CA HIS A 13 -13.81 -14.23 -19.56
C HIS A 13 -14.17 -15.56 -18.87
N CYS A 14 -15.16 -15.48 -17.98
CA CYS A 14 -15.77 -16.61 -17.29
C CYS A 14 -17.26 -16.71 -17.63
N ASP A 15 -17.57 -17.56 -18.61
CA ASP A 15 -18.88 -17.63 -19.26
C ASP A 15 -19.38 -16.26 -19.75
N LYS A 16 -20.43 -15.69 -19.14
CA LYS A 16 -20.92 -14.35 -19.48
C LYS A 16 -20.22 -13.23 -18.71
N ASN A 17 -19.42 -13.58 -17.70
CA ASN A 17 -18.81 -12.64 -16.78
C ASN A 17 -17.39 -12.31 -17.21
N LEU A 18 -16.94 -11.11 -16.88
CA LEU A 18 -15.55 -10.69 -17.04
C LEU A 18 -14.93 -10.62 -15.65
N TYR A 19 -13.91 -11.45 -15.40
CA TYR A 19 -13.11 -11.36 -14.19
C TYR A 19 -11.93 -10.42 -14.46
N VAL A 20 -11.54 -9.64 -13.46
CA VAL A 20 -10.43 -8.70 -13.52
C VAL A 20 -9.57 -8.88 -12.27
N SER A 21 -8.35 -9.37 -12.45
CA SER A 21 -7.40 -9.64 -11.38
C SER A 21 -5.99 -9.18 -11.78
N GLY A 22 -5.01 -9.35 -10.89
CA GLY A 22 -3.63 -8.98 -11.16
C GLY A 22 -2.66 -10.14 -11.37
N ILE A 23 -1.57 -9.82 -12.07
CA ILE A 23 -0.31 -10.56 -11.96
C ILE A 23 0.78 -9.62 -11.48
N CYS A 24 1.67 -10.12 -10.64
CA CYS A 24 2.90 -9.43 -10.29
C CYS A 24 4.11 -10.30 -10.63
N TYR A 25 5.25 -9.65 -10.83
CA TYR A 25 6.53 -10.27 -11.11
C TYR A 25 7.57 -9.73 -10.14
N LEU A 26 8.32 -10.63 -9.51
CA LEU A 26 9.49 -10.30 -8.70
C LEU A 26 10.75 -10.54 -9.50
N PHE A 27 11.55 -9.49 -9.63
CA PHE A 27 12.83 -9.50 -10.32
C PHE A 27 13.98 -9.36 -9.33
N ASP A 28 15.13 -9.93 -9.71
CA ASP A 28 16.40 -9.55 -9.10
C ASP A 28 16.81 -8.12 -9.49
N THR A 29 17.91 -7.63 -8.92
CA THR A 29 18.42 -6.27 -9.19
C THR A 29 18.87 -6.04 -10.64
N LYS A 30 18.98 -7.10 -11.45
CA LYS A 30 19.38 -7.04 -12.86
C LYS A 30 18.23 -7.27 -13.82
N LEU A 31 16.99 -7.37 -13.32
CA LEU A 31 15.78 -7.64 -14.09
C LEU A 31 15.77 -9.02 -14.76
N HIS A 32 16.51 -10.00 -14.23
CA HIS A 32 16.52 -11.36 -14.75
C HIS A 32 15.59 -12.30 -13.98
N ASN A 33 15.19 -13.40 -14.65
CA ASN A 33 14.47 -14.55 -14.07
C ASN A 33 13.28 -14.19 -13.17
N PRO A 34 12.25 -13.50 -13.70
CA PRO A 34 11.12 -13.08 -12.88
C PRO A 34 10.37 -14.27 -12.29
N LYS A 35 10.06 -14.17 -11.00
CA LYS A 35 9.11 -15.07 -10.35
C LYS A 35 7.71 -14.46 -10.43
N ASN A 36 6.76 -15.22 -10.94
CA ASN A 36 5.36 -14.79 -11.02
C ASN A 36 4.66 -14.90 -9.65
N ILE A 37 3.75 -13.96 -9.42
CA ILE A 37 2.84 -13.93 -8.30
C ILE A 37 1.43 -13.70 -8.84
N THR A 38 0.50 -14.59 -8.51
CA THR A 38 -0.91 -14.50 -8.92
C THR A 38 -1.82 -14.39 -7.68
N THR A 39 -1.41 -13.65 -6.66
CA THR A 39 -2.19 -13.50 -5.43
C THR A 39 -3.52 -12.79 -5.74
N GLY A 40 -4.63 -13.29 -5.20
CA GLY A 40 -5.98 -12.76 -5.47
C GLY A 40 -6.49 -13.06 -6.88
N TYR A 41 -5.87 -14.01 -7.58
CA TYR A 41 -6.32 -14.50 -8.86
C TYR A 41 -7.44 -15.53 -8.67
N GLN A 42 -8.67 -15.12 -8.98
CA GLN A 42 -9.80 -16.05 -8.99
C GLN A 42 -9.77 -16.88 -10.27
N LYS A 43 -9.54 -18.20 -10.14
CA LYS A 43 -9.66 -19.10 -11.28
C LYS A 43 -11.11 -19.12 -11.76
N CYS A 44 -11.31 -18.82 -13.04
CA CYS A 44 -12.59 -19.06 -13.68
C CYS A 44 -12.90 -20.56 -13.71
N LEU A 45 -14.00 -20.93 -13.09
CA LEU A 45 -14.65 -22.23 -13.22
C LEU A 45 -15.87 -21.99 -14.11
N LYS A 46 -15.88 -22.62 -15.28
CA LYS A 46 -16.93 -22.42 -16.29
C LYS A 46 -17.99 -23.50 -16.17
N GLY A 47 -19.25 -23.14 -16.39
CA GLY A 47 -20.31 -24.07 -16.76
C GLY A 47 -21.05 -24.76 -15.63
N LYS A 48 -21.86 -25.76 -16.04
CA LYS A 48 -22.79 -26.53 -15.19
C LYS A 48 -22.12 -27.05 -13.92
N VAL A 49 -22.85 -27.12 -12.81
CA VAL A 49 -22.32 -27.62 -11.53
C VAL A 49 -23.10 -28.82 -11.03
N ASP A 50 -22.41 -29.93 -10.75
CA ASP A 50 -22.97 -31.05 -10.02
C ASP A 50 -22.51 -30.96 -8.57
N LEU A 51 -23.44 -30.58 -7.68
CA LEU A 51 -23.18 -30.33 -6.27
C LEU A 51 -23.73 -31.48 -5.41
N VAL A 52 -22.88 -32.04 -4.56
CA VAL A 52 -23.28 -33.02 -3.55
C VAL A 52 -23.22 -32.38 -2.17
N PHE A 53 -24.35 -32.35 -1.47
CA PHE A 53 -24.35 -32.12 -0.04
C PHE A 53 -23.89 -33.40 0.65
N LEU A 54 -22.75 -33.32 1.34
CA LEU A 54 -22.26 -34.39 2.20
C LEU A 54 -22.40 -33.94 3.65
N PHE A 55 -23.50 -34.31 4.28
CA PHE A 55 -23.89 -33.75 5.57
C PHE A 55 -23.82 -34.80 6.68
N ASP A 56 -23.33 -34.36 7.83
CA ASP A 56 -23.13 -35.17 9.01
C ASP A 56 -24.48 -35.60 9.61
N GLY A 57 -24.52 -36.84 10.07
CA GLY A 57 -25.64 -37.45 10.78
C GLY A 57 -25.17 -38.15 12.05
N SER A 58 -24.03 -37.75 12.60
CA SER A 58 -23.45 -38.30 13.83
C SER A 58 -24.34 -38.11 15.06
N ALA A 59 -24.05 -38.86 16.11
CA ALA A 59 -24.74 -38.79 17.41
C ALA A 59 -24.38 -37.53 18.23
N SER A 60 -23.40 -36.71 17.81
CA SER A 60 -23.02 -35.50 18.54
C SER A 60 -24.01 -34.35 18.35
N MET A 61 -24.80 -34.39 17.28
CA MET A 61 -25.83 -33.40 17.00
C MET A 61 -27.17 -33.75 17.64
N LYS A 62 -27.91 -32.72 18.07
CA LYS A 62 -29.31 -32.85 18.45
C LYS A 62 -30.20 -32.92 17.21
N THR A 63 -31.39 -33.49 17.36
CA THR A 63 -32.40 -33.52 16.29
C THR A 63 -32.71 -32.13 15.73
N SER A 64 -32.76 -31.08 16.55
CA SER A 64 -32.98 -29.70 16.08
C SER A 64 -31.83 -29.16 15.22
N GLU A 65 -30.60 -29.53 15.54
CA GLU A 65 -29.40 -29.11 14.81
C GLU A 65 -29.34 -29.85 13.46
N PHE A 66 -29.63 -31.15 13.44
CA PHE A 66 -29.78 -31.94 12.22
C PHE A 66 -30.88 -31.37 11.30
N MET A 67 -32.02 -30.99 11.87
CA MET A 67 -33.10 -30.34 11.12
C MET A 67 -32.66 -28.98 10.55
N THR A 68 -31.80 -28.23 11.25
CA THR A 68 -31.26 -26.95 10.75
C THR A 68 -30.36 -27.16 9.53
N ILE A 69 -29.57 -28.23 9.50
CA ILE A 69 -28.79 -28.62 8.29
C ILE A 69 -29.73 -28.94 7.12
N LYS A 70 -30.80 -29.71 7.39
CA LYS A 70 -31.80 -30.06 6.36
C LYS A 70 -32.50 -28.83 5.81
N GLU A 71 -32.91 -27.90 6.67
CA GLU A 71 -33.49 -26.61 6.27
C GLU A 71 -32.51 -25.78 5.44
N PHE A 72 -31.25 -25.69 5.86
CA PHE A 72 -30.21 -25.02 5.09
C PHE A 72 -30.04 -25.60 3.68
N MET A 73 -30.02 -26.93 3.53
CA MET A 73 -29.95 -27.59 2.22
C MET A 73 -31.19 -27.28 1.36
N ILE A 74 -32.38 -27.27 1.97
CA ILE A 74 -33.64 -26.89 1.29
C ILE A 74 -33.56 -25.45 0.78
N ASP A 75 -33.14 -24.52 1.62
CA ASP A 75 -33.03 -23.10 1.28
C ASP A 75 -32.03 -22.90 0.12
N VAL A 76 -30.89 -23.59 0.15
CA VAL A 76 -29.90 -23.54 -0.94
C VAL A 76 -30.47 -24.04 -2.25
N MET A 77 -31.13 -25.20 -2.24
CA MET A 77 -31.72 -25.79 -3.44
C MET A 77 -32.88 -24.94 -3.98
N LYS A 78 -33.66 -24.32 -3.09
CA LYS A 78 -34.75 -23.40 -3.48
C LYS A 78 -34.22 -22.13 -4.11
N GLU A 79 -33.16 -21.53 -3.58
CA GLU A 79 -32.60 -20.30 -4.16
C GLU A 79 -31.95 -20.57 -5.52
N LEU A 80 -31.28 -21.72 -5.66
CA LEU A 80 -30.58 -22.12 -6.89
C LEU A 80 -31.46 -22.93 -7.86
N TRP A 81 -32.78 -22.94 -7.69
CA TRP A 81 -33.70 -23.78 -8.48
C TRP A 81 -33.65 -23.51 -10.00
N ASN A 82 -33.37 -22.27 -10.40
CA ASN A 82 -33.30 -21.84 -11.81
C ASN A 82 -31.86 -21.69 -12.32
N SER A 83 -30.89 -22.25 -11.58
CA SER A 83 -29.47 -22.22 -11.94
C SER A 83 -29.09 -23.42 -12.83
N SER A 84 -27.81 -23.55 -13.15
CA SER A 84 -27.29 -24.74 -13.85
C SER A 84 -26.86 -25.85 -12.89
N VAL A 85 -27.09 -25.67 -11.58
CA VAL A 85 -26.70 -26.62 -10.53
C VAL A 85 -27.67 -27.80 -10.51
N HIS A 86 -27.13 -29.02 -10.54
CA HIS A 86 -27.88 -30.22 -10.16
C HIS A 86 -27.39 -30.68 -8.80
N PHE A 87 -28.32 -31.11 -7.94
CA PHE A 87 -28.02 -31.50 -6.59
C PHE A 87 -28.10 -33.02 -6.40
N ALA A 88 -27.30 -33.51 -5.47
CA ALA A 88 -27.45 -34.81 -4.82
C ALA A 88 -27.16 -34.64 -3.32
N ALA A 89 -27.66 -35.55 -2.49
CA ALA A 89 -27.45 -35.50 -1.05
C ALA A 89 -27.03 -36.85 -0.49
N VAL A 90 -25.99 -36.83 0.33
CA VAL A 90 -25.44 -37.98 1.05
C VAL A 90 -25.35 -37.63 2.52
N GLN A 91 -26.06 -38.37 3.35
CA GLN A 91 -25.86 -38.34 4.78
C GLN A 91 -24.67 -39.23 5.13
N PHE A 92 -23.81 -38.83 6.06
CA PHE A 92 -22.75 -39.69 6.55
C PHE A 92 -22.70 -39.77 8.08
N SER A 93 -22.40 -40.97 8.56
CA SER A 93 -22.09 -41.23 9.96
C SER A 93 -21.06 -42.38 10.03
N GLU A 94 -21.41 -43.58 10.52
CA GLU A 94 -20.55 -44.77 10.36
C GLU A 94 -20.43 -45.18 8.88
N ASP A 95 -21.56 -45.11 8.18
CA ASP A 95 -21.72 -45.35 6.76
C ASP A 95 -22.22 -44.10 6.04
N ALA A 96 -21.96 -44.04 4.73
CA ALA A 96 -22.48 -43.01 3.85
C ALA A 96 -23.75 -43.54 3.16
N LYS A 97 -24.85 -42.81 3.30
CA LYS A 97 -26.15 -43.14 2.71
C LYS A 97 -26.51 -42.09 1.67
N LEU A 98 -26.71 -42.52 0.42
CA LEU A 98 -27.28 -41.67 -0.62
C LEU A 98 -28.77 -41.44 -0.29
N GLU A 99 -29.15 -40.20 -0.08
CA GLU A 99 -30.56 -39.82 0.15
C GLU A 99 -31.28 -39.56 -1.19
N PHE A 100 -30.61 -38.88 -2.12
CA PHE A 100 -31.05 -38.76 -3.52
C PHE A 100 -29.88 -38.46 -4.44
N ASP A 101 -29.96 -38.89 -5.70
CA ASP A 101 -28.96 -38.62 -6.74
C ASP A 101 -29.39 -37.52 -7.72
N PHE A 102 -28.54 -37.21 -8.70
CA PHE A 102 -28.81 -36.17 -9.70
C PHE A 102 -29.99 -36.54 -10.62
N ASN A 103 -30.25 -37.82 -10.86
CA ASN A 103 -31.43 -38.26 -11.63
C ASN A 103 -32.72 -37.97 -10.87
N ASN A 104 -32.73 -38.24 -9.55
CA ASN A 104 -33.87 -37.91 -8.69
C ASN A 104 -34.14 -36.41 -8.71
N TYR A 105 -33.11 -35.59 -8.55
CA TYR A 105 -33.24 -34.13 -8.60
C TYR A 105 -33.73 -33.63 -9.96
N THR A 106 -33.17 -34.13 -11.06
CA THR A 106 -33.58 -33.72 -12.42
C THR A 106 -35.02 -34.12 -12.74
N SER A 107 -35.50 -35.23 -12.16
CA SER A 107 -36.87 -35.71 -12.39
C SER A 107 -37.92 -34.92 -11.58
N ASP A 108 -37.60 -34.56 -10.34
CA ASP A 108 -38.48 -33.81 -9.45
C ASP A 108 -37.62 -32.90 -8.53
N PRO A 109 -37.34 -31.65 -8.95
CA PRO A 109 -36.41 -30.75 -8.25
C PRO A 109 -37.01 -30.11 -6.99
N ASN A 110 -38.03 -30.73 -6.37
CA ASN A 110 -38.63 -30.25 -5.13
C ASN A 110 -37.79 -30.65 -3.90
N PRO A 111 -37.08 -29.72 -3.24
CA PRO A 111 -36.15 -30.05 -2.15
C PRO A 111 -36.86 -30.64 -0.93
N GLU A 112 -38.06 -30.16 -0.62
CA GLU A 112 -38.84 -30.63 0.54
C GLU A 112 -39.22 -32.10 0.39
N LYS A 113 -39.57 -32.52 -0.84
CA LYS A 113 -39.92 -33.90 -1.15
C LYS A 113 -38.69 -34.81 -1.18
N LEU A 114 -37.60 -34.36 -1.80
CA LEU A 114 -36.34 -35.12 -1.89
C LEU A 114 -35.74 -35.39 -0.50
N LEU A 115 -35.90 -34.45 0.42
CA LEU A 115 -35.37 -34.56 1.79
C LEU A 115 -36.41 -35.05 2.82
N ALA A 116 -37.67 -35.27 2.44
CA ALA A 116 -38.76 -35.58 3.36
C ALA A 116 -38.45 -36.77 4.29
N ASN A 117 -37.95 -37.86 3.71
CA ASN A 117 -37.74 -39.15 4.38
C ASN A 117 -36.33 -39.36 4.94
N VAL A 118 -35.52 -38.29 4.99
CA VAL A 118 -34.19 -38.35 5.60
C VAL A 118 -34.35 -38.55 7.12
N VAL A 119 -33.71 -39.61 7.62
CA VAL A 119 -33.70 -39.98 9.05
C VAL A 119 -32.28 -39.81 9.58
N HIS A 120 -32.14 -39.22 10.77
CA HIS A 120 -30.86 -39.01 11.45
C HIS A 120 -30.22 -40.35 11.83
N ALA A 121 -28.97 -40.58 11.39
CA ALA A 121 -28.27 -41.85 11.56
C ALA A 121 -27.77 -42.12 13.00
N GLU A 122 -27.36 -41.08 13.73
CA GLU A 122 -26.95 -41.11 15.15
C GLU A 122 -25.82 -42.12 15.47
N GLN A 123 -24.78 -42.22 14.64
CA GLN A 123 -23.57 -43.03 14.92
C GLN A 123 -22.30 -42.17 15.00
N ILE A 124 -21.14 -42.69 14.53
CA ILE A 124 -19.84 -42.00 14.51
C ILE A 124 -19.68 -41.05 13.29
N THR A 125 -18.52 -40.42 13.11
CA THR A 125 -18.30 -39.39 12.06
C THR A 125 -17.21 -39.82 11.05
N ASN A 126 -17.48 -40.80 10.18
CA ASN A 126 -16.48 -41.29 9.20
C ASN A 126 -16.41 -40.42 7.94
N THR A 127 -15.81 -39.22 8.06
CA THR A 127 -15.76 -38.22 7.00
C THR A 127 -14.93 -38.65 5.79
N PHE A 128 -13.77 -39.28 5.97
CA PHE A 128 -12.90 -39.64 4.84
C PHE A 128 -13.51 -40.75 3.97
N LYS A 129 -14.09 -41.77 4.60
CA LYS A 129 -14.84 -42.84 3.91
C LYS A 129 -16.00 -42.26 3.11
N ALA A 130 -16.74 -41.31 3.68
CA ALA A 130 -17.89 -40.68 3.04
C ALA A 130 -17.50 -39.84 1.82
N ILE A 131 -16.39 -39.08 1.90
CA ILE A 131 -15.84 -38.33 0.77
C ILE A 131 -15.50 -39.26 -0.41
N LYS A 132 -14.89 -40.42 -0.13
CA LYS A 132 -14.57 -41.41 -1.16
C LYS A 132 -15.82 -42.05 -1.74
N PHE A 133 -16.84 -42.32 -0.92
CA PHE A 133 -18.14 -42.81 -1.39
C PHE A 133 -18.77 -41.84 -2.39
N VAL A 134 -18.82 -40.54 -2.08
CA VAL A 134 -19.30 -39.51 -3.01
C VAL A 134 -18.51 -39.53 -4.31
N ALA A 135 -17.18 -39.57 -4.23
CA ALA A 135 -16.31 -39.57 -5.39
C ALA A 135 -16.54 -40.76 -6.34
N ASN A 136 -16.80 -41.95 -5.80
CA ASN A 136 -16.82 -43.20 -6.56
C ASN A 136 -18.22 -43.69 -6.90
N GLU A 137 -19.18 -43.45 -6.03
CA GLU A 137 -20.53 -44.02 -6.14
C GLU A 137 -21.57 -42.97 -6.52
N VAL A 138 -21.31 -41.67 -6.32
CA VAL A 138 -22.29 -40.61 -6.62
C VAL A 138 -21.92 -39.85 -7.89
N PHE A 139 -20.65 -39.45 -8.03
CA PHE A 139 -20.15 -38.79 -9.25
C PHE A 139 -19.91 -39.76 -10.42
N ILE A 140 -20.97 -40.46 -10.82
CA ILE A 140 -21.01 -41.44 -11.90
C ILE A 140 -22.15 -41.15 -12.88
N SER A 141 -21.98 -41.53 -14.14
CA SER A 141 -22.93 -41.16 -15.21
C SER A 141 -24.29 -41.81 -15.01
N GLU A 142 -24.31 -43.02 -14.44
CA GLU A 142 -25.50 -43.81 -14.11
C GLU A 142 -26.41 -43.10 -13.09
N ARG A 143 -25.84 -42.21 -12.27
CA ARG A 143 -26.55 -41.40 -11.26
C ARG A 143 -26.81 -39.96 -11.70
N GLY A 144 -26.68 -39.68 -13.00
CA GLY A 144 -27.00 -38.39 -13.60
C GLY A 144 -25.90 -37.34 -13.54
N THR A 145 -24.66 -37.73 -13.18
CA THR A 145 -23.52 -36.81 -13.24
C THR A 145 -23.21 -36.43 -14.69
N ARG A 146 -23.09 -35.13 -14.95
CA ARG A 146 -22.80 -34.54 -16.25
C ARG A 146 -21.30 -34.51 -16.48
N LYS A 147 -20.88 -34.89 -17.69
CA LYS A 147 -19.44 -35.04 -18.02
C LYS A 147 -18.73 -33.68 -18.07
N GLU A 148 -19.44 -32.66 -18.53
CA GLU A 148 -18.97 -31.29 -18.69
C GLU A 148 -19.15 -30.41 -17.44
N ALA A 149 -19.73 -30.94 -16.36
CA ALA A 149 -20.01 -30.17 -15.16
C ALA A 149 -18.84 -30.15 -14.16
N ASN A 150 -18.67 -29.02 -13.48
CA ASN A 150 -17.81 -28.91 -12.30
C ASN A 150 -18.41 -29.73 -11.15
N LYS A 151 -17.57 -30.53 -10.49
CA LYS A 151 -18.01 -31.42 -9.40
C LYS A 151 -17.67 -30.79 -8.07
N VAL A 152 -18.68 -30.56 -7.24
CA VAL A 152 -18.53 -29.86 -5.96
C VAL A 152 -19.11 -30.70 -4.83
N ILE A 153 -18.39 -30.80 -3.72
CA ILE A 153 -18.88 -31.36 -2.47
C ILE A 153 -18.96 -30.23 -1.45
N VAL A 154 -20.14 -30.05 -0.87
CA VAL A 154 -20.34 -29.18 0.30
C VAL A 154 -20.47 -30.09 1.51
N ILE A 155 -19.43 -30.09 2.34
CA ILE A 155 -19.33 -30.92 3.54
C ILE A 155 -19.84 -30.11 4.72
N ILE A 156 -20.86 -30.60 5.42
CA ILE A 156 -21.43 -29.94 6.60
C ILE A 156 -21.24 -30.87 7.79
N THR A 157 -20.49 -30.45 8.80
CA THR A 157 -20.17 -31.30 9.96
C THR A 157 -20.02 -30.48 11.24
N ASP A 158 -20.40 -31.08 12.36
CA ASP A 158 -20.25 -30.50 13.70
C ASP A 158 -19.03 -31.04 14.45
N GLY A 159 -18.23 -31.92 13.84
CA GLY A 159 -17.22 -32.67 14.59
C GLY A 159 -16.00 -33.11 13.77
N ASP A 160 -15.00 -33.63 14.50
CA ASP A 160 -13.81 -34.21 13.91
C ASP A 160 -14.08 -35.57 13.27
N ALA A 161 -13.38 -35.86 12.17
CA ALA A 161 -13.44 -37.16 11.53
C ALA A 161 -12.97 -38.27 12.50
N SER A 162 -13.80 -39.30 12.68
CA SER A 162 -13.51 -40.49 13.47
C SER A 162 -12.59 -41.48 12.72
N ASP A 163 -12.50 -41.35 11.40
CA ASP A 163 -11.60 -42.11 10.54
C ASP A 163 -10.37 -41.29 10.10
N ARG A 164 -9.44 -41.96 9.43
CA ARG A 164 -8.19 -41.34 8.95
C ARG A 164 -8.09 -41.43 7.44
N ASP A 165 -7.40 -40.47 6.84
CA ASP A 165 -7.09 -40.54 5.42
C ASP A 165 -6.23 -41.78 5.10
N ARG A 166 -6.71 -42.61 4.18
CA ARG A 166 -6.03 -43.79 3.63
C ARG A 166 -6.06 -43.71 2.10
N GLY A 167 -5.79 -42.53 1.56
CA GLY A 167 -5.87 -42.21 0.13
C GLY A 167 -7.26 -41.79 -0.35
N HIS A 168 -8.15 -41.42 0.57
CA HIS A 168 -9.49 -40.90 0.27
C HIS A 168 -9.40 -39.53 -0.40
N ILE A 169 -8.53 -38.65 0.10
CA ILE A 169 -8.34 -37.30 -0.44
C ILE A 169 -7.69 -37.34 -1.83
N GLU A 170 -6.76 -38.26 -2.07
CA GLU A 170 -6.16 -38.43 -3.40
C GLU A 170 -7.19 -38.93 -4.44
N ALA A 171 -8.19 -39.72 -4.02
CA ALA A 171 -9.26 -40.15 -4.93
C ALA A 171 -10.12 -38.99 -5.44
N VAL A 172 -10.47 -38.02 -4.56
CA VAL A 172 -11.23 -36.83 -4.96
C VAL A 172 -10.40 -35.82 -5.74
N LYS A 173 -9.11 -35.65 -5.40
CA LYS A 173 -8.21 -34.78 -6.17
C LYS A 173 -8.02 -35.26 -7.60
N LYS A 174 -7.83 -36.56 -7.82
CA LYS A 174 -7.71 -37.15 -9.17
C LYS A 174 -8.93 -36.91 -10.07
N LYS A 175 -10.10 -36.71 -9.47
CA LYS A 175 -11.36 -36.43 -10.18
C LYS A 175 -11.66 -34.93 -10.30
N ASN A 176 -10.74 -34.05 -9.89
CA ASN A 176 -10.91 -32.58 -9.87
C ASN A 176 -12.19 -32.14 -9.14
N ILE A 177 -12.54 -32.82 -8.05
CA ILE A 177 -13.73 -32.48 -7.26
C ILE A 177 -13.37 -31.33 -6.32
N LEU A 178 -14.13 -30.24 -6.34
CA LEU A 178 -14.00 -29.13 -5.39
C LEU A 178 -14.69 -29.51 -4.08
N ARG A 179 -14.11 -29.09 -2.96
CA ARG A 179 -14.52 -29.48 -1.61
C ARG A 179 -14.58 -28.23 -0.74
N LEU A 180 -15.79 -27.83 -0.41
CA LEU A 180 -16.08 -26.77 0.56
C LEU A 180 -16.49 -27.43 1.87
N ILE A 181 -15.99 -26.93 2.99
CA ILE A 181 -16.35 -27.42 4.32
C ILE A 181 -17.01 -26.30 5.12
N ILE A 182 -18.15 -26.62 5.72
CA ILE A 182 -18.84 -25.82 6.72
C ILE A 182 -18.77 -26.61 8.03
N GLY A 183 -17.79 -26.27 8.87
CA GLY A 183 -17.64 -26.81 10.21
C GLY A 183 -18.45 -25.99 11.20
N ILE A 184 -19.21 -26.63 12.09
CA ILE A 184 -20.07 -25.93 13.06
C ILE A 184 -19.61 -26.26 14.47
N GLY A 185 -19.27 -25.22 15.24
CA GLY A 185 -18.88 -25.35 16.64
C GLY A 185 -17.46 -24.86 16.90
N ASN A 186 -17.29 -24.11 18.00
CA ASN A 186 -16.03 -23.48 18.35
C ASN A 186 -14.87 -24.45 18.63
N HIS A 187 -15.17 -25.72 18.95
CA HIS A 187 -14.17 -26.74 19.21
C HIS A 187 -13.36 -27.09 17.96
N LEU A 188 -13.92 -26.88 16.76
CA LEU A 188 -13.22 -27.07 15.48
C LEU A 188 -12.11 -26.04 15.22
N ASN A 189 -11.97 -25.01 16.07
CA ASN A 189 -10.83 -24.10 16.05
C ASN A 189 -9.57 -24.70 16.69
N ALA A 190 -9.66 -25.87 17.32
CA ALA A 190 -8.50 -26.56 17.87
C ALA A 190 -7.47 -26.91 16.77
N PRO A 191 -6.15 -26.86 17.05
CA PRO A 191 -5.12 -27.09 16.03
C PRO A 191 -5.22 -28.43 15.29
N GLU A 192 -5.64 -29.49 15.99
CA GLU A 192 -5.80 -30.82 15.42
C GLU A 192 -6.99 -30.90 14.47
N SER A 193 -8.14 -30.35 14.87
CA SER A 193 -9.33 -30.26 14.03
C SER A 193 -9.07 -29.43 12.77
N GLN A 194 -8.43 -28.26 12.95
CA GLN A 194 -8.01 -27.41 11.85
C GLN A 194 -7.09 -28.12 10.86
N LYS A 195 -6.18 -28.98 11.34
CA LYS A 195 -5.28 -29.75 10.48
C LYS A 195 -6.07 -30.73 9.59
N ASN A 196 -7.04 -31.44 10.15
CA ASN A 196 -7.89 -32.38 9.41
C ASN A 196 -8.81 -31.66 8.41
N LEU A 197 -9.47 -30.59 8.82
CA LEU A 197 -10.36 -29.83 7.95
C LEU A 197 -9.59 -29.18 6.78
N LYS A 198 -8.40 -28.62 7.05
CA LYS A 198 -7.53 -28.08 5.98
C LYS A 198 -7.04 -29.16 5.01
N LEU A 199 -6.82 -30.39 5.48
CA LEU A 199 -6.47 -31.50 4.60
C LEU A 199 -7.59 -31.84 3.61
N ILE A 200 -8.85 -31.75 4.06
CA ILE A 200 -10.03 -32.09 3.27
C ILE A 200 -10.39 -30.96 2.30
N ALA A 201 -10.39 -29.70 2.74
CA ALA A 201 -10.85 -28.56 1.96
C ALA A 201 -9.99 -28.32 0.70
N SER A 202 -10.58 -27.71 -0.33
CA SER A 202 -9.82 -27.23 -1.50
C SER A 202 -9.02 -25.97 -1.18
N GLU A 203 -8.21 -25.48 -2.13
CA GLU A 203 -7.49 -24.21 -2.01
C GLU A 203 -8.21 -23.10 -2.80
N PRO A 204 -8.17 -21.82 -2.34
CA PRO A 204 -7.56 -21.36 -1.09
C PRO A 204 -8.45 -21.64 0.13
N LYS A 205 -7.84 -21.94 1.29
CA LYS A 205 -8.59 -22.26 2.53
C LYS A 205 -9.55 -21.16 2.97
N SER A 206 -9.23 -19.90 2.72
CA SER A 206 -10.10 -18.76 3.02
C SER A 206 -11.48 -18.87 2.35
N GLN A 207 -11.56 -19.52 1.19
CA GLN A 207 -12.80 -19.67 0.43
C GLN A 207 -13.49 -21.03 0.69
N PHE A 208 -12.69 -22.10 0.84
CA PHE A 208 -13.19 -23.48 0.88
C PHE A 208 -13.30 -24.09 2.28
N LEU A 209 -12.96 -23.35 3.34
CA LEU A 209 -13.11 -23.79 4.72
C LEU A 209 -13.75 -22.68 5.56
N LYS A 210 -14.97 -22.93 6.05
CA LYS A 210 -15.70 -22.01 6.91
C LYS A 210 -16.02 -22.67 8.25
N ILE A 211 -15.71 -21.99 9.35
CA ILE A 211 -16.06 -22.42 10.71
C ILE A 211 -17.10 -21.46 11.26
N LEU A 212 -18.25 -22.00 11.65
CA LEU A 212 -19.36 -21.29 12.26
C LEU A 212 -19.34 -21.53 13.77
N ALA A 213 -19.74 -20.52 14.54
CA ALA A 213 -19.82 -20.66 15.99
C ALA A 213 -21.02 -21.51 16.42
N SER A 214 -22.14 -21.41 15.69
CA SER A 214 -23.38 -22.13 15.97
C SER A 214 -24.17 -22.43 14.68
N PHE A 215 -25.15 -23.33 14.77
CA PHE A 215 -26.03 -23.71 13.67
C PHE A 215 -26.88 -22.54 13.14
N ASP A 216 -27.21 -21.55 13.97
CA ASP A 216 -27.98 -20.37 13.55
C ASP A 216 -27.27 -19.55 12.46
N GLN A 217 -25.93 -19.60 12.43
CA GLN A 217 -25.11 -18.89 11.46
C GLN A 217 -25.05 -19.60 10.09
N LEU A 218 -25.67 -20.77 9.94
CA LEU A 218 -25.77 -21.43 8.63
C LEU A 218 -26.48 -20.53 7.62
N LYS A 219 -27.49 -19.78 8.04
CA LYS A 219 -28.20 -18.81 7.18
C LYS A 219 -27.28 -17.69 6.70
N ASP A 220 -26.38 -17.20 7.54
CA ASP A 220 -25.39 -16.18 7.14
C ASP A 220 -24.32 -16.78 6.20
N SER A 221 -24.04 -18.07 6.34
CA SER A 221 -23.12 -18.79 5.45
C SER A 221 -23.66 -19.01 4.04
N PHE A 222 -24.96 -18.84 3.86
CA PHE A 222 -25.66 -19.03 2.59
C PHE A 222 -25.12 -18.10 1.49
N ASN A 223 -24.98 -16.80 1.76
CA ASN A 223 -24.52 -15.83 0.76
C ASN A 223 -23.09 -16.13 0.28
N ASP A 224 -22.22 -16.61 1.18
CA ASP A 224 -20.85 -16.96 0.84
C ASP A 224 -20.80 -18.27 0.03
N LEU A 225 -21.62 -19.27 0.41
CA LEU A 225 -21.78 -20.50 -0.36
C LEU A 225 -22.33 -20.20 -1.76
N GLN A 226 -23.35 -19.36 -1.86
CA GLN A 226 -23.97 -18.94 -3.10
C GLN A 226 -23.00 -18.16 -3.98
N SER A 227 -22.26 -17.20 -3.40
CA SER A 227 -21.18 -16.48 -4.09
C SER A 227 -20.15 -17.45 -4.66
N ASN A 228 -19.69 -18.41 -3.85
CA ASN A 228 -18.78 -19.45 -4.29
C ASN A 228 -19.39 -20.31 -5.42
N ILE A 229 -20.66 -20.70 -5.32
CA ILE A 229 -21.35 -21.49 -6.35
C ILE A 229 -21.52 -20.68 -7.64
N PHE A 230 -21.93 -19.42 -7.60
CA PHE A 230 -22.04 -18.56 -8.78
C PHE A 230 -20.69 -18.25 -9.42
N ALA A 231 -19.63 -18.11 -8.61
CA ALA A 231 -18.27 -18.04 -9.10
C ALA A 231 -17.83 -19.33 -9.82
N ILE A 232 -18.44 -20.48 -9.48
CA ILE A 232 -18.23 -21.79 -10.13
C ILE A 232 -19.10 -21.96 -11.40
N GLU A 233 -20.30 -21.39 -11.40
CA GLU A 233 -21.24 -21.47 -12.53
C GLU A 233 -21.01 -20.42 -13.63
N GLY A 234 -20.29 -19.34 -13.32
CA GLY A 234 -20.16 -18.19 -14.24
C GLY A 234 -21.48 -17.44 -14.47
N THR A 235 -22.47 -17.59 -13.58
CA THR A 235 -23.81 -16.98 -13.64
C THR A 235 -23.91 -15.83 -12.65
N SER A 236 -23.57 -14.60 -13.05
CA SER A 236 -23.76 -13.43 -12.17
C SER A 236 -25.13 -12.78 -12.42
N ASP A 237 -26.20 -13.34 -11.82
CA ASP A 237 -27.38 -12.54 -11.49
C ASP A 237 -27.30 -11.97 -10.05
N SER A 238 -26.35 -12.44 -9.23
CA SER A 238 -26.01 -11.78 -7.96
C SER A 238 -25.09 -10.57 -8.21
N ARG A 239 -25.45 -9.42 -7.63
CA ARG A 239 -24.68 -8.16 -7.71
C ARG A 239 -23.45 -8.13 -6.79
N SER A 240 -22.97 -9.28 -6.30
CA SER A 240 -21.93 -9.37 -5.28
C SER A 240 -20.68 -10.09 -5.78
N PHE A 241 -19.52 -9.46 -5.65
CA PHE A 241 -18.21 -9.99 -6.04
C PHE A 241 -17.28 -10.04 -4.83
N HIS A 242 -16.52 -11.12 -4.66
CA HIS A 242 -15.48 -11.25 -3.63
C HIS A 242 -14.09 -10.91 -4.18
N LEU A 243 -13.53 -11.73 -5.08
CA LEU A 243 -12.20 -11.52 -5.68
C LEU A 243 -12.22 -11.61 -7.22
N GLU A 244 -13.38 -11.86 -7.83
CA GLU A 244 -13.57 -11.96 -9.28
C GLU A 244 -13.14 -10.67 -9.98
N LEU A 245 -13.34 -9.53 -9.32
CA LEU A 245 -12.96 -8.18 -9.79
C LEU A 245 -11.86 -7.56 -8.92
N SER A 246 -11.09 -8.38 -8.19
CA SER A 246 -10.14 -7.92 -7.16
C SER A 246 -9.19 -6.81 -7.63
N SER A 247 -8.80 -6.84 -8.90
CA SER A 247 -7.75 -5.97 -9.45
C SER A 247 -6.50 -5.99 -8.56
N SER A 248 -6.11 -7.19 -8.08
CA SER A 248 -4.98 -7.37 -7.18
C SER A 248 -3.69 -6.78 -7.75
N GLY A 249 -2.80 -6.30 -6.88
CA GLY A 249 -1.58 -5.61 -7.32
C GLY A 249 -1.84 -4.20 -7.88
N PHE A 250 -3.00 -3.61 -7.59
CA PHE A 250 -3.30 -2.21 -7.93
C PHE A 250 -2.28 -1.27 -7.26
N SER A 251 -1.94 -1.58 -6.02
CA SER A 251 -0.78 -1.07 -5.31
C SER A 251 0.04 -2.27 -4.83
N ALA A 252 1.33 -2.05 -4.55
CA ALA A 252 2.21 -3.10 -4.09
C ALA A 252 3.29 -2.54 -3.16
N ASP A 253 3.69 -3.32 -2.17
CA ASP A 253 4.85 -3.04 -1.33
C ASP A 253 5.62 -4.33 -1.00
N ILE A 254 6.94 -4.20 -0.88
CA ILE A 254 7.82 -5.27 -0.40
C ILE A 254 8.59 -4.75 0.80
N SER A 255 8.11 -5.14 1.98
CA SER A 255 8.70 -4.71 3.24
C SER A 255 8.98 -5.91 4.14
N GLN A 256 10.19 -5.96 4.68
CA GLN A 256 10.69 -7.07 5.52
C GLN A 256 10.52 -8.47 4.89
N GLY A 257 10.62 -8.58 3.57
CA GLY A 257 10.47 -9.84 2.84
C GLY A 257 9.02 -10.33 2.70
N ARG A 258 8.02 -9.54 3.11
CA ARG A 258 6.60 -9.76 2.82
C ARG A 258 6.24 -9.06 1.52
N VAL A 259 5.44 -9.72 0.69
CA VAL A 259 4.86 -9.10 -0.50
C VAL A 259 3.40 -8.81 -0.21
N ILE A 260 3.04 -7.52 -0.23
CA ILE A 260 1.69 -7.05 0.05
C ILE A 260 1.14 -6.40 -1.21
N LEU A 261 -0.07 -6.80 -1.60
CA LEU A 261 -0.76 -6.29 -2.79
C LEU A 261 -2.09 -5.64 -2.40
N GLY A 262 -2.39 -4.49 -2.97
CA GLY A 262 -3.72 -3.89 -2.89
C GLY A 262 -4.70 -4.60 -3.81
N ALA A 263 -5.92 -4.86 -3.33
CA ALA A 263 -7.00 -5.50 -4.09
C ALA A 263 -8.26 -4.63 -4.03
N VAL A 264 -8.27 -3.54 -4.79
CA VAL A 264 -9.29 -2.47 -4.70
C VAL A 264 -10.70 -2.90 -5.07
N GLY A 265 -10.84 -3.93 -5.91
CA GLY A 265 -12.14 -4.41 -6.35
C GLY A 265 -12.70 -5.56 -5.51
N ALA A 266 -11.99 -5.96 -4.46
CA ALA A 266 -12.47 -7.01 -3.56
C ALA A 266 -13.76 -6.59 -2.84
N ASP A 267 -14.65 -7.54 -2.56
CA ASP A 267 -15.89 -7.34 -1.80
C ASP A 267 -16.72 -6.13 -2.29
N ASN A 268 -17.20 -6.17 -3.54
CA ASN A 268 -17.93 -5.05 -4.16
C ASN A 268 -17.17 -3.72 -4.09
N TRP A 269 -15.88 -3.75 -4.43
CA TRP A 269 -14.99 -2.59 -4.35
C TRP A 269 -14.87 -1.98 -2.95
N ALA A 270 -15.22 -2.72 -1.90
CA ALA A 270 -14.79 -2.37 -0.55
C ALA A 270 -13.27 -2.34 -0.46
N GLY A 271 -12.66 -3.32 -1.10
CA GLY A 271 -11.23 -3.47 -1.23
C GLY A 271 -10.58 -4.08 0.01
N GLY A 272 -9.27 -4.21 -0.07
CA GLY A 272 -8.44 -4.80 0.98
C GLY A 272 -7.02 -4.98 0.49
N ILE A 273 -6.24 -5.76 1.24
CA ILE A 273 -4.88 -6.11 0.90
C ILE A 273 -4.71 -7.62 0.93
N LEU A 274 -3.80 -8.13 0.11
CA LEU A 274 -3.44 -9.52 0.02
C LEU A 274 -1.98 -9.66 0.44
N GLU A 275 -1.73 -10.46 1.47
CA GLU A 275 -0.40 -10.87 1.87
C GLU A 275 -0.06 -12.21 1.21
N GLN A 276 1.01 -12.23 0.42
CA GLN A 276 1.58 -13.47 -0.09
C GLN A 276 2.40 -14.13 1.02
N GLN A 277 2.00 -15.33 1.45
CA GLN A 277 2.73 -16.07 2.50
C GLN A 277 4.06 -16.60 1.98
N LYS A 278 5.00 -16.84 2.92
CA LYS A 278 6.33 -17.40 2.64
C LYS A 278 6.24 -18.67 1.79
N ASP A 279 7.24 -18.85 0.94
CA ASP A 279 7.35 -19.97 -0.01
C ASP A 279 6.17 -20.13 -0.98
N PHE A 280 5.32 -19.11 -1.11
CA PHE A 280 4.12 -19.14 -1.95
C PHE A 280 3.13 -20.21 -1.50
N ALA A 281 3.14 -20.57 -0.21
CA ALA A 281 2.30 -21.60 0.38
C ALA A 281 0.80 -21.25 0.37
N GLY A 282 0.48 -19.96 0.25
CA GLY A 282 -0.90 -19.46 0.20
C GLY A 282 -0.94 -17.94 0.25
N GLU A 283 -2.15 -17.42 0.32
CA GLU A 283 -2.43 -15.99 0.45
C GLU A 283 -3.35 -15.73 1.63
N ARG A 284 -3.23 -14.53 2.19
CA ARG A 284 -4.11 -14.04 3.23
C ARG A 284 -4.73 -12.74 2.78
N PHE A 285 -6.05 -12.69 2.73
CA PHE A 285 -6.79 -11.46 2.50
C PHE A 285 -7.01 -10.75 3.84
N ILE A 286 -6.70 -9.46 3.89
CA ILE A 286 -6.85 -8.59 5.05
C ILE A 286 -7.76 -7.43 4.65
N THR A 287 -8.83 -7.27 5.42
CA THR A 287 -9.82 -6.20 5.26
C THR A 287 -10.29 -5.71 6.63
N THR A 288 -11.29 -4.85 6.68
CA THR A 288 -11.86 -4.40 7.95
C THR A 288 -12.66 -5.52 8.63
N PRO A 289 -12.57 -5.66 9.97
CA PRO A 289 -13.21 -6.77 10.72
C PRO A 289 -14.74 -6.87 10.62
N SER A 290 -15.40 -5.81 10.16
CA SER A 290 -16.84 -5.82 9.86
C SER A 290 -17.03 -5.39 8.42
N ILE A 291 -17.63 -6.27 7.60
CA ILE A 291 -18.16 -5.93 6.27
C ILE A 291 -19.33 -4.97 6.52
N ARG A 292 -19.01 -3.69 6.66
CA ARG A 292 -20.02 -2.63 6.76
C ARG A 292 -20.38 -2.27 5.33
N LYS A 293 -21.67 -2.20 5.01
CA LYS A 293 -22.15 -1.63 3.73
C LYS A 293 -21.50 -0.29 3.37
N GLU A 294 -21.09 0.48 4.37
CA GLU A 294 -20.34 1.74 4.19
C GLU A 294 -19.02 1.60 3.42
N MET A 295 -18.48 0.39 3.34
CA MET A 295 -17.24 0.10 2.63
C MET A 295 -17.44 -0.12 1.14
N GLU A 296 -18.62 -0.54 0.69
CA GLU A 296 -18.83 -0.80 -0.73
C GLU A 296 -18.42 0.40 -1.59
N GLY A 297 -17.56 0.17 -2.60
CA GLY A 297 -17.01 1.23 -3.44
C GLY A 297 -15.93 2.12 -2.81
N ALA A 298 -15.38 1.78 -1.64
CA ALA A 298 -14.38 2.60 -0.93
C ALA A 298 -12.95 2.51 -1.50
N TYR A 299 -12.64 1.45 -2.25
CA TYR A 299 -11.31 1.17 -2.82
C TYR A 299 -10.19 1.04 -1.77
N LEU A 300 -10.44 0.31 -0.67
CA LEU A 300 -9.35 -0.01 0.26
C LEU A 300 -8.24 -0.79 -0.47
N GLY A 301 -6.99 -0.45 -0.21
CA GLY A 301 -5.84 -1.01 -0.94
C GLY A 301 -5.47 -0.22 -2.20
N TYR A 302 -6.05 0.96 -2.41
CA TYR A 302 -5.64 1.84 -3.51
C TYR A 302 -4.18 2.29 -3.37
N THR A 303 -3.73 2.49 -2.13
CA THR A 303 -2.35 2.81 -1.75
C THR A 303 -1.92 1.99 -0.56
N LEU A 304 -0.61 1.76 -0.47
CA LEU A 304 0.05 1.03 0.60
C LEU A 304 1.33 1.77 0.99
N SER A 305 1.63 1.84 2.28
CA SER A 305 2.92 2.28 2.78
C SER A 305 3.28 1.52 4.04
N PHE A 306 4.45 0.89 4.05
CA PHE A 306 5.04 0.34 5.26
C PHE A 306 5.42 1.45 6.24
N LEU A 307 5.25 1.18 7.53
CA LEU A 307 5.64 2.05 8.63
C LEU A 307 6.35 1.22 9.70
N GLN A 308 7.33 1.82 10.34
CA GLN A 308 8.05 1.26 11.47
C GLN A 308 7.88 2.21 12.66
N HIS A 309 7.37 1.70 13.79
CA HIS A 309 7.23 2.53 14.99
C HIS A 309 7.48 1.71 16.27
N HIS A 310 8.45 2.13 17.09
CA HIS A 310 8.89 1.44 18.31
C HIS A 310 9.17 -0.05 18.07
N GLN A 311 9.95 -0.38 17.02
CA GLN A 311 10.27 -1.75 16.63
C GLN A 311 9.05 -2.61 16.20
N LYS A 312 7.87 -2.02 16.06
CA LYS A 312 6.66 -2.68 15.54
C LYS A 312 6.43 -2.31 14.08
N VAL A 313 5.79 -3.23 13.38
CA VAL A 313 5.51 -3.13 11.94
C VAL A 313 4.07 -2.72 11.73
N PHE A 314 3.87 -1.67 10.94
CA PHE A 314 2.55 -1.25 10.51
C PHE A 314 2.48 -1.05 9.01
N TYR A 315 1.25 -1.05 8.49
CA TYR A 315 0.95 -0.67 7.13
C TYR A 315 -0.20 0.34 7.11
N ALA A 316 0.05 1.47 6.46
CA ALA A 316 -0.99 2.42 6.09
C ALA A 316 -1.62 1.99 4.76
N VAL A 317 -2.94 1.94 4.72
CA VAL A 317 -3.72 1.49 3.55
C VAL A 317 -4.78 2.53 3.23
N GLY A 318 -4.74 3.10 2.03
CA GLY A 318 -5.71 4.11 1.59
C GLY A 318 -7.00 3.49 1.04
N ALA A 319 -8.12 4.14 1.35
CA ALA A 319 -9.45 3.90 0.77
C ALA A 319 -10.04 5.25 0.32
N PRO A 320 -9.53 5.83 -0.80
CA PRO A 320 -9.80 7.21 -1.18
C PRO A 320 -11.25 7.50 -1.59
N ARG A 321 -12.06 6.46 -1.82
CA ARG A 321 -13.48 6.60 -2.15
C ARG A 321 -14.42 6.33 -0.99
N TYR A 322 -13.90 5.97 0.19
CA TYR A 322 -14.73 5.72 1.36
C TYR A 322 -15.68 6.90 1.62
N GLN A 323 -16.99 6.62 1.62
CA GLN A 323 -18.05 7.63 1.77
C GLN A 323 -17.87 8.85 0.85
N HIS A 324 -17.26 8.65 -0.32
CA HIS A 324 -16.91 9.70 -1.28
C HIS A 324 -15.94 10.77 -0.74
N ILE A 325 -15.36 10.59 0.45
CA ILE A 325 -14.45 11.55 1.09
C ILE A 325 -13.01 11.01 1.07
N GLY A 326 -12.87 9.73 1.44
CA GLY A 326 -11.58 9.06 1.60
C GLY A 326 -11.17 8.86 3.04
N ARG A 327 -10.41 7.79 3.30
CA ARG A 327 -9.83 7.46 4.60
C ARG A 327 -8.54 6.66 4.45
N VAL A 328 -7.78 6.56 5.53
CA VAL A 328 -6.59 5.72 5.64
C VAL A 328 -6.70 4.84 6.88
N LEU A 329 -6.40 3.55 6.74
CA LEU A 329 -6.38 2.58 7.83
C LEU A 329 -4.93 2.22 8.18
N ILE A 330 -4.62 2.12 9.46
CA ILE A 330 -3.31 1.68 9.95
C ILE A 330 -3.46 0.30 10.60
N PHE A 331 -2.82 -0.70 10.01
CA PHE A 331 -2.78 -2.06 10.54
C PHE A 331 -1.43 -2.35 11.21
N GLU A 332 -1.42 -2.93 12.41
CA GLU A 332 -0.23 -3.52 13.04
C GLU A 332 -0.13 -4.99 12.65
N VAL A 333 1.09 -5.45 12.34
CA VAL A 333 1.40 -6.85 12.08
C VAL A 333 2.21 -7.40 13.24
N ASP A 334 1.66 -8.40 13.93
CA ASP A 334 2.37 -9.07 15.01
C ASP A 334 3.49 -9.95 14.45
N ALA A 335 4.74 -9.70 14.84
CA ALA A 335 5.90 -10.38 14.27
C ALA A 335 5.97 -11.89 14.57
N LYS A 336 5.27 -12.39 15.61
CA LYS A 336 5.32 -13.79 16.04
C LYS A 336 4.17 -14.61 15.45
N THR A 337 2.97 -14.05 15.50
CA THR A 337 1.72 -14.69 15.05
C THR A 337 1.38 -14.37 13.60
N GLU A 338 2.01 -13.34 13.03
CA GLU A 338 1.71 -12.78 11.71
C GLU A 338 0.26 -12.32 11.57
N ASN A 339 -0.41 -12.02 12.69
CA ASN A 339 -1.77 -11.54 12.69
C ASN A 339 -1.82 -10.04 12.42
N TRP A 340 -2.81 -9.64 11.63
CA TRP A 340 -3.08 -8.25 11.28
C TRP A 340 -4.17 -7.69 12.19
N THR A 341 -3.93 -6.51 12.76
CA THR A 341 -4.89 -5.84 13.64
C THR A 341 -5.05 -4.38 13.26
N LEU A 342 -6.28 -3.92 13.06
CA LEU A 342 -6.55 -2.51 12.82
C LEU A 342 -6.29 -1.70 14.09
N LYS A 343 -5.43 -0.68 14.02
CA LYS A 343 -5.05 0.16 15.17
C LYS A 343 -5.63 1.56 15.11
N GLN A 344 -5.71 2.14 13.92
CA GLN A 344 -6.12 3.51 13.74
C GLN A 344 -6.83 3.72 12.40
N GLU A 345 -7.76 4.67 12.39
CA GLU A 345 -8.41 5.17 11.19
C GLU A 345 -8.22 6.69 11.11
N ILE A 346 -7.80 7.19 9.96
CA ILE A 346 -7.61 8.61 9.68
C ILE A 346 -8.62 9.00 8.59
N LYS A 347 -9.54 9.91 8.92
CA LYS A 347 -10.66 10.28 8.03
C LYS A 347 -10.33 11.56 7.26
N GLY A 348 -10.65 11.56 5.97
CA GLY A 348 -10.62 12.77 5.15
C GLY A 348 -11.71 13.76 5.57
N GLN A 349 -11.61 15.00 5.06
CA GLN A 349 -12.49 16.10 5.45
C GLN A 349 -13.43 16.58 4.34
N GLN A 350 -13.06 16.40 3.06
CA GLN A 350 -13.80 16.95 1.94
C GLN A 350 -14.22 15.86 0.95
N THR A 351 -15.51 15.85 0.60
CA THR A 351 -16.06 14.98 -0.45
C THR A 351 -15.37 15.22 -1.78
N GLY A 352 -15.00 14.15 -2.47
CA GLY A 352 -14.30 14.19 -3.75
C GLY A 352 -12.81 14.49 -3.63
N SER A 353 -12.27 14.74 -2.43
CA SER A 353 -10.84 15.12 -2.27
C SER A 353 -9.86 13.98 -2.53
N TYR A 354 -10.37 12.74 -2.56
CA TYR A 354 -9.60 11.51 -2.78
C TYR A 354 -8.54 11.29 -1.69
N PHE A 355 -8.87 11.64 -0.44
CA PHE A 355 -7.97 11.54 0.70
C PHE A 355 -7.49 10.11 0.94
N GLY A 356 -6.17 9.91 1.03
CA GLY A 356 -5.56 8.58 1.05
C GLY A 356 -5.20 8.05 -0.34
N GLY A 357 -5.35 8.86 -1.38
CA GLY A 357 -5.02 8.51 -2.76
C GLY A 357 -3.52 8.40 -3.05
N VAL A 358 -2.67 8.94 -2.17
CA VAL A 358 -1.21 8.80 -2.15
C VAL A 358 -0.75 8.70 -0.69
N LEU A 359 0.18 7.80 -0.38
CA LEU A 359 0.78 7.65 0.94
C LEU A 359 2.31 7.67 0.81
N CYS A 360 3.01 8.27 1.78
CA CYS A 360 4.46 8.22 1.87
C CYS A 360 4.90 8.22 3.34
N ALA A 361 5.58 7.17 3.76
CA ALA A 361 6.29 7.13 5.04
C ALA A 361 7.64 7.85 4.91
N VAL A 362 8.02 8.61 5.93
CA VAL A 362 9.29 9.35 5.94
C VAL A 362 10.00 9.11 7.28
N ASP A 363 11.23 8.59 7.20
CA ASP A 363 12.20 8.54 8.28
C ASP A 363 13.15 9.75 8.08
N ILE A 364 12.96 10.78 8.90
CA ILE A 364 13.63 12.08 8.71
C ILE A 364 15.06 12.02 9.22
N ASP A 365 15.33 11.42 10.37
CA ASP A 365 16.67 11.40 10.97
C ASP A 365 17.48 10.12 10.70
N GLY A 366 16.91 9.17 9.97
CA GLY A 366 17.57 7.94 9.54
C GLY A 366 17.71 6.90 10.64
N ASP A 367 16.87 6.96 11.68
CA ASP A 367 16.88 6.05 12.82
C ASP A 367 16.15 4.71 12.56
N GLN A 368 15.62 4.53 11.35
CA GLN A 368 14.79 3.41 10.89
C GLN A 368 13.39 3.37 11.50
N GLU A 369 12.98 4.39 12.24
CA GLU A 369 11.61 4.61 12.67
C GLU A 369 10.94 5.64 11.75
N THR A 370 9.65 5.47 11.51
CA THR A 370 8.87 6.40 10.69
C THR A 370 8.49 7.60 11.54
N ASP A 371 8.98 8.77 11.18
CA ASP A 371 8.66 10.04 11.84
C ASP A 371 7.34 10.63 11.33
N LEU A 372 7.13 10.58 10.00
CA LEU A 372 5.95 11.15 9.36
C LEU A 372 5.26 10.15 8.44
N LEU A 373 3.92 10.18 8.46
CA LEU A 373 3.08 9.66 7.40
C LEU A 373 2.48 10.83 6.62
N LEU A 374 2.84 10.96 5.35
CA LEU A 374 2.25 11.91 4.42
C LEU A 374 1.05 11.29 3.71
N ILE A 375 -0.08 11.99 3.70
CA ILE A 375 -1.33 11.57 3.08
C ILE A 375 -1.76 12.59 2.04
N GLY A 376 -1.83 12.17 0.78
CA GLY A 376 -2.32 12.96 -0.33
C GLY A 376 -3.84 12.98 -0.43
N ALA A 377 -4.38 14.16 -0.73
CA ALA A 377 -5.75 14.41 -1.15
C ALA A 377 -5.70 15.24 -2.45
N GLN A 378 -5.22 14.62 -3.52
CA GLN A 378 -4.87 15.30 -4.77
C GLN A 378 -6.06 15.90 -5.51
N GLN A 379 -7.29 15.53 -5.15
CA GLN A 379 -8.51 16.13 -5.71
C GLN A 379 -9.14 17.16 -4.75
N TYR A 380 -8.48 17.47 -3.63
CA TYR A 380 -8.93 18.52 -2.72
C TYR A 380 -9.08 19.84 -3.49
N PHE A 381 -10.16 20.56 -3.23
CA PHE A 381 -10.53 21.75 -3.99
C PHE A 381 -10.75 22.95 -3.07
N THR A 382 -10.14 24.07 -3.45
CA THR A 382 -10.57 25.42 -3.07
C THR A 382 -10.68 26.25 -4.35
N GLU A 383 -11.29 27.44 -4.25
CA GLU A 383 -11.39 28.37 -5.38
C GLU A 383 -10.01 28.80 -5.93
N THR A 384 -8.95 28.69 -5.13
CA THR A 384 -7.61 29.19 -5.45
C THR A 384 -6.53 28.12 -5.54
N ARG A 385 -6.74 26.91 -4.97
CA ARG A 385 -5.75 25.84 -4.88
C ARG A 385 -6.38 24.46 -5.09
N GLY A 386 -5.64 23.59 -5.77
CA GLY A 386 -6.04 22.23 -6.08
C GLY A 386 -5.05 21.22 -5.54
N GLY A 387 -5.54 20.29 -4.73
CA GLY A 387 -4.76 19.28 -4.03
C GLY A 387 -4.28 19.74 -2.65
N ARG A 388 -4.04 18.77 -1.78
CA ARG A 388 -3.51 18.96 -0.43
C ARG A 388 -2.70 17.75 -0.01
N VAL A 389 -1.66 17.98 0.78
CA VAL A 389 -0.93 16.93 1.49
C VAL A 389 -1.01 17.20 2.99
N TYR A 390 -1.30 16.16 3.76
CA TYR A 390 -1.33 16.18 5.22
C TYR A 390 -0.11 15.42 5.73
N ALA A 391 0.65 15.99 6.65
CA ALA A 391 1.69 15.29 7.38
C ALA A 391 1.17 14.94 8.77
N TYR A 392 1.22 13.65 9.10
CA TYR A 392 0.88 13.11 10.41
C TYR A 392 2.16 12.69 11.12
N GLY A 393 2.54 13.47 12.14
CA GLY A 393 3.60 13.17 13.11
C GLY A 393 3.08 13.40 14.53
N TRP A 394 3.77 14.21 15.34
CA TRP A 394 3.23 14.69 16.63
C TRP A 394 2.04 15.64 16.47
N GLU A 395 2.07 16.48 15.43
CA GLU A 395 0.97 17.36 15.06
C GLU A 395 0.58 17.14 13.59
N GLU A 396 -0.65 17.50 13.24
CA GLU A 396 -1.11 17.50 11.84
C GLU A 396 -0.68 18.80 11.15
N VAL A 397 0.12 18.69 10.10
CA VAL A 397 0.57 19.83 9.29
C VAL A 397 0.01 19.71 7.86
N LYS A 398 -0.38 20.83 7.25
CA LYS A 398 -1.04 20.86 5.93
C LYS A 398 -0.21 21.62 4.91
N PHE A 399 0.07 20.98 3.80
CA PHE A 399 0.80 21.54 2.66
C PHE A 399 -0.13 21.74 1.47
N ASN A 400 0.09 22.83 0.73
CA ASN A 400 -0.69 23.15 -0.46
C ASN A 400 0.26 23.67 -1.55
N GLY A 401 -0.14 23.49 -2.81
CA GLY A 401 0.55 24.09 -3.95
C GLY A 401 0.36 25.62 -4.02
N ASP A 402 0.94 26.21 -5.06
CA ASP A 402 0.85 27.64 -5.32
C ASP A 402 -0.60 28.07 -5.60
N LEU A 403 -0.88 29.36 -5.40
CA LEU A 403 -2.19 29.94 -5.73
C LEU A 403 -2.38 30.01 -7.26
N GLY A 404 -3.64 29.92 -7.70
CA GLY A 404 -4.02 30.05 -9.12
C GLY A 404 -4.23 28.72 -9.85
N TYR A 405 -4.05 27.59 -9.14
CA TYR A 405 -4.20 26.25 -9.72
C TYR A 405 -5.26 25.42 -8.98
N PRO A 406 -6.55 25.79 -9.04
CA PRO A 406 -7.63 25.11 -8.31
C PRO A 406 -7.81 23.63 -8.67
N LEU A 407 -7.27 23.19 -9.81
CA LEU A 407 -7.27 21.80 -10.26
C LEU A 407 -5.84 21.24 -10.44
N GLY A 408 -4.83 21.86 -9.83
CA GLY A 408 -3.41 21.54 -10.02
C GLY A 408 -2.98 20.13 -9.57
N ARG A 409 -3.81 19.48 -8.76
CA ARG A 409 -3.58 18.16 -8.16
C ARG A 409 -2.27 18.06 -7.37
N PHE A 410 -1.97 19.07 -6.57
CA PHE A 410 -0.87 19.01 -5.60
C PHE A 410 -1.03 17.78 -4.68
N GLY A 411 0.01 16.95 -4.57
CA GLY A 411 -0.04 15.70 -3.82
C GLY A 411 -0.40 14.47 -4.66
N ALA A 412 -0.45 14.57 -5.99
CA ALA A 412 -0.69 13.43 -6.88
C ALA A 412 0.46 12.40 -6.91
N ALA A 413 1.66 12.84 -6.52
CA ALA A 413 2.80 11.98 -6.21
C ALA A 413 3.52 12.57 -5.01
N ILE A 414 3.95 11.72 -4.08
CA ILE A 414 4.72 12.09 -2.89
C ILE A 414 5.81 11.03 -2.75
N THR A 415 7.05 11.46 -2.56
CA THR A 415 8.17 10.55 -2.26
C THR A 415 9.07 11.23 -1.26
N ASP A 416 9.61 10.44 -0.35
CA ASP A 416 10.80 10.86 0.35
C ASP A 416 12.01 10.77 -0.59
N LEU A 417 12.94 11.70 -0.39
CA LEU A 417 14.19 11.80 -1.10
C LEU A 417 15.28 11.20 -0.22
N ALA A 418 16.53 11.24 -0.68
CA ALA A 418 17.63 11.27 0.27
C ALA A 418 17.84 12.72 0.76
N ASP A 419 18.74 12.92 1.73
CA ASP A 419 19.24 14.25 2.11
C ASP A 419 19.80 14.98 0.87
N VAL A 420 19.09 16.01 0.38
CA VAL A 420 19.49 16.79 -0.80
C VAL A 420 20.23 18.08 -0.43
N ASN A 421 20.17 18.54 0.82
CA ASN A 421 20.76 19.80 1.26
C ASN A 421 22.04 19.63 2.11
N GLY A 422 22.36 18.41 2.55
CA GLY A 422 23.52 18.05 3.35
C GLY A 422 23.36 18.22 4.86
N ASP A 423 22.13 18.39 5.37
CA ASP A 423 21.85 18.56 6.81
C ASP A 423 21.64 17.22 7.55
N LYS A 424 21.76 16.10 6.84
CA LYS A 424 21.54 14.71 7.28
C LYS A 424 20.08 14.34 7.56
N GLN A 425 19.13 15.17 7.16
CA GLN A 425 17.72 14.85 7.25
C GLN A 425 17.19 14.44 5.88
N THR A 426 16.26 13.50 5.85
CA THR A 426 15.55 13.12 4.63
C THR A 426 14.63 14.25 4.19
N ASP A 427 14.67 14.62 2.91
CA ASP A 427 13.80 15.64 2.31
C ASP A 427 12.62 15.00 1.57
N VAL A 428 11.65 15.79 1.11
CA VAL A 428 10.44 15.29 0.42
C VAL A 428 10.19 16.02 -0.89
N ALA A 429 9.73 15.29 -1.91
CA ALA A 429 9.20 15.86 -3.13
C ALA A 429 7.70 15.61 -3.29
N ILE A 430 6.97 16.64 -3.72
CA ILE A 430 5.52 16.59 -3.97
C ILE A 430 5.22 17.03 -5.41
N GLY A 431 4.48 16.20 -6.14
CA GLY A 431 4.07 16.46 -7.51
C GLY A 431 2.71 17.15 -7.62
N ALA A 432 2.60 18.07 -8.58
CA ALA A 432 1.38 18.78 -8.94
C ALA A 432 1.23 18.79 -10.48
N PRO A 433 0.89 17.63 -11.10
CA PRO A 433 1.01 17.43 -12.54
C PRO A 433 0.05 18.27 -13.38
N LEU A 434 -1.02 18.83 -12.79
CA LEU A 434 -1.99 19.64 -13.52
C LEU A 434 -1.80 21.15 -13.34
N GLU A 435 -0.81 21.59 -12.56
CA GLU A 435 -0.43 23.01 -12.50
C GLU A 435 0.14 23.51 -13.83
N ASP A 436 0.22 24.84 -13.97
CA ASP A 436 0.77 25.49 -15.16
C ASP A 436 0.11 25.02 -16.47
N GLU A 437 -1.22 24.97 -16.51
CA GLU A 437 -2.00 24.51 -17.68
C GLU A 437 -1.62 23.08 -18.10
N GLU A 438 -1.63 22.15 -17.15
CA GLU A 438 -1.26 20.73 -17.35
C GLU A 438 0.20 20.48 -17.72
N ARG A 439 1.07 21.50 -17.66
CA ARG A 439 2.52 21.30 -17.83
C ARG A 439 3.12 20.59 -16.62
N GLY A 440 2.60 20.87 -15.44
CA GLY A 440 2.92 20.24 -14.17
C GLY A 440 4.14 20.83 -13.46
N ALA A 441 4.21 20.60 -12.15
CA ALA A 441 5.29 21.07 -11.30
C ALA A 441 5.68 20.03 -10.22
N VAL A 442 6.87 20.19 -9.68
CA VAL A 442 7.39 19.46 -8.51
C VAL A 442 7.88 20.44 -7.47
N TYR A 443 7.51 20.20 -6.22
CA TYR A 443 7.89 20.97 -5.05
C TYR A 443 8.85 20.15 -4.19
N ILE A 444 9.93 20.78 -3.72
CA ILE A 444 10.90 20.20 -2.79
C ILE A 444 10.71 20.84 -1.42
N TYR A 445 10.47 20.02 -0.41
CA TYR A 445 10.33 20.42 0.98
C TYR A 445 11.51 19.87 1.76
N ASN A 446 12.25 20.78 2.41
CA ASN A 446 13.30 20.36 3.33
C ASN A 446 12.74 20.07 4.72
N SER A 447 13.38 19.13 5.41
CA SER A 447 12.98 18.72 6.76
C SER A 447 13.67 19.52 7.86
N HIS A 448 13.02 19.61 9.02
CA HIS A 448 13.56 20.21 10.22
C HIS A 448 12.91 19.56 11.46
N GLU A 449 13.72 19.14 12.44
CA GLU A 449 13.23 18.64 13.74
C GLU A 449 12.15 17.55 13.62
N LYS A 450 12.39 16.51 12.81
CA LYS A 450 11.43 15.41 12.53
C LYS A 450 10.09 15.88 11.93
N THR A 451 10.04 17.06 11.31
CA THR A 451 8.92 17.52 10.49
C THR A 451 9.38 18.15 9.18
N LEU A 452 8.45 18.61 8.33
CA LEU A 452 8.74 19.36 7.11
C LEU A 452 8.60 20.86 7.34
N LEU A 453 9.46 21.66 6.71
CA LEU A 453 9.29 23.12 6.65
C LEU A 453 8.02 23.47 5.88
N MET A 454 7.25 24.45 6.38
CA MET A 454 5.96 24.85 5.78
C MET A 454 6.09 25.36 4.33
N GLU A 455 7.19 26.05 4.05
CA GLU A 455 7.50 26.59 2.72
C GLU A 455 8.42 25.63 1.98
N TYR A 456 8.14 25.40 0.70
CA TYR A 456 9.03 24.63 -0.15
C TYR A 456 10.34 25.40 -0.37
N SER A 457 11.45 24.69 -0.45
CA SER A 457 12.76 25.28 -0.77
C SER A 457 12.95 25.48 -2.27
N GLN A 458 12.24 24.69 -3.09
CA GLN A 458 12.31 24.80 -4.54
C GLN A 458 10.99 24.35 -5.20
N ARG A 459 10.57 25.09 -6.23
CA ARG A 459 9.52 24.67 -7.18
C ARG A 459 10.14 24.55 -8.57
N ILE A 460 9.90 23.41 -9.22
CA ILE A 460 10.44 23.07 -10.54
C ILE A 460 9.26 22.85 -11.48
N THR A 461 9.15 23.68 -12.52
CA THR A 461 8.05 23.59 -13.48
C THR A 461 8.43 22.74 -14.69
N GLY A 462 7.49 22.01 -15.26
CA GLY A 462 7.71 21.28 -16.51
C GLY A 462 8.16 22.22 -17.63
N ALA A 463 7.61 23.44 -17.68
CA ALA A 463 7.94 24.46 -18.66
C ALA A 463 9.42 24.91 -18.62
N SER A 464 10.05 24.96 -17.43
CA SER A 464 11.46 25.35 -17.30
C SER A 464 12.42 24.26 -17.78
N ILE A 465 11.98 23.00 -17.78
CA ILE A 465 12.74 21.86 -18.31
C ILE A 465 12.55 21.75 -19.82
N SER A 466 11.30 21.74 -20.29
CA SER A 466 11.00 21.70 -21.71
C SER A 466 9.58 22.25 -21.99
N PRO A 467 9.40 23.16 -22.96
CA PRO A 467 8.11 23.80 -23.24
C PRO A 467 6.94 22.84 -23.53
N GLY A 468 7.23 21.65 -24.07
CA GLY A 468 6.23 20.66 -24.47
C GLY A 468 5.94 19.57 -23.43
N LEU A 469 6.47 19.68 -22.21
CA LEU A 469 6.15 18.74 -21.14
C LEU A 469 4.71 18.91 -20.66
N ARG A 470 4.06 17.78 -20.40
CA ARG A 470 2.74 17.70 -19.74
C ARG A 470 2.75 16.67 -18.64
N TYR A 471 1.96 16.91 -17.60
CA TYR A 471 1.85 16.05 -16.42
C TYR A 471 3.18 15.82 -15.71
N PHE A 472 4.10 16.79 -15.78
CA PHE A 472 5.36 16.73 -15.07
C PHE A 472 5.12 16.66 -13.56
N GLY A 473 5.64 15.62 -12.91
CA GLY A 473 5.39 15.37 -11.49
C GLY A 473 4.30 14.35 -11.20
N GLN A 474 3.77 13.63 -12.21
CA GLN A 474 2.76 12.58 -11.99
C GLN A 474 3.30 11.34 -11.26
N SER A 475 4.62 11.14 -11.25
CA SER A 475 5.31 10.09 -10.51
C SER A 475 6.72 10.58 -10.17
N ILE A 476 7.22 10.31 -8.96
CA ILE A 476 8.52 10.80 -8.49
C ILE A 476 9.22 9.69 -7.70
N HIS A 477 10.53 9.56 -7.86
CA HIS A 477 11.37 8.71 -7.01
C HIS A 477 12.75 9.34 -6.85
N GLY A 478 13.29 9.43 -5.64
CA GLY A 478 14.47 10.27 -5.36
C GLY A 478 15.48 9.74 -4.33
N LYS A 479 15.65 8.42 -4.22
CA LYS A 479 16.60 7.77 -3.29
C LYS A 479 17.87 7.21 -3.94
N THR A 480 18.11 7.52 -5.20
CA THR A 480 19.21 6.92 -5.98
C THR A 480 20.25 7.95 -6.37
N ASN A 481 21.50 7.53 -6.49
CA ASN A 481 22.58 8.30 -7.11
C ASN A 481 22.89 7.67 -8.48
N LEU A 482 22.38 8.28 -9.56
CA LEU A 482 22.55 7.78 -10.92
C LEU A 482 23.79 8.40 -11.62
N SER A 483 24.25 9.55 -11.17
CA SER A 483 25.45 10.26 -11.68
C SER A 483 26.76 9.63 -11.22
N GLY A 484 26.76 8.95 -10.07
CA GLY A 484 27.98 8.42 -9.44
C GLY A 484 28.82 9.49 -8.71
N ASP A 485 28.33 10.72 -8.60
CA ASP A 485 29.03 11.86 -7.97
C ASP A 485 28.75 11.99 -6.45
N GLY A 486 27.96 11.07 -5.90
CA GLY A 486 27.61 10.99 -4.49
C GLY A 486 26.35 11.77 -4.12
N LEU A 487 25.71 12.42 -5.10
CA LEU A 487 24.52 13.23 -4.91
C LEU A 487 23.24 12.52 -5.34
N THR A 488 22.13 13.00 -4.82
CA THR A 488 20.80 12.45 -5.06
C THR A 488 20.32 12.79 -6.46
N SER A 489 19.85 11.78 -7.17
CA SER A 489 19.16 11.88 -8.46
C SER A 489 17.66 11.63 -8.24
N ILE A 490 16.84 12.55 -8.76
CA ILE A 490 15.38 12.52 -8.67
C ILE A 490 14.83 12.19 -10.06
N ALA A 491 14.19 11.04 -10.22
CA ALA A 491 13.46 10.69 -11.42
C ALA A 491 12.01 11.23 -11.32
N VAL A 492 11.57 11.94 -12.36
CA VAL A 492 10.26 12.58 -12.43
C VAL A 492 9.56 12.15 -13.72
N GLY A 493 8.38 11.55 -13.59
CA GLY A 493 7.52 11.17 -14.71
C GLY A 493 6.73 12.34 -15.27
N ALA A 494 6.50 12.26 -16.57
CA ALA A 494 5.64 13.13 -17.36
C ALA A 494 4.95 12.30 -18.46
N LEU A 495 4.03 12.90 -19.21
CA LEU A 495 3.35 12.21 -20.30
C LEU A 495 4.36 11.72 -21.36
N GLY A 496 4.53 10.40 -21.44
CA GLY A 496 5.43 9.73 -22.38
C GLY A 496 6.93 9.96 -22.15
N LYS A 497 7.34 10.55 -21.01
CA LYS A 497 8.74 10.89 -20.71
C LYS A 497 9.09 10.71 -19.24
N VAL A 498 10.34 10.43 -18.94
CA VAL A 498 10.92 10.42 -17.58
C VAL A 498 12.16 11.30 -17.57
N MET A 499 12.17 12.33 -16.72
CA MET A 499 13.29 13.24 -16.53
C MET A 499 14.11 12.81 -15.32
N VAL A 500 15.42 12.96 -15.37
CA VAL A 500 16.30 12.76 -14.21
C VAL A 500 16.91 14.10 -13.84
N LEU A 501 16.55 14.59 -12.66
CA LEU A 501 17.10 15.81 -12.07
C LEU A 501 18.22 15.42 -11.10
N GLN A 502 19.36 16.08 -11.19
CA GLN A 502 20.48 15.85 -10.27
C GLN A 502 20.58 16.99 -9.27
N SER A 503 20.72 16.65 -7.99
CA SER A 503 21.03 17.66 -6.98
C SER A 503 22.45 18.21 -7.20
N ARG A 504 22.69 19.43 -6.72
CA ARG A 504 23.96 20.15 -6.88
C ARG A 504 24.70 20.21 -5.55
N PRO A 505 26.04 20.25 -5.54
CA PRO A 505 26.78 20.35 -4.30
C PRO A 505 26.51 21.68 -3.60
N ILE A 506 26.31 21.64 -2.29
CA ILE A 506 26.08 22.82 -1.45
C ILE A 506 27.32 23.11 -0.62
N VAL A 507 27.74 24.38 -0.60
CA VAL A 507 28.93 24.86 0.11
C VAL A 507 28.50 25.91 1.14
N ASN A 508 28.87 25.65 2.39
CA ASN A 508 28.78 26.61 3.48
C ASN A 508 30.00 27.52 3.46
N VAL A 509 29.77 28.83 3.37
CA VAL A 509 30.81 29.87 3.37
C VAL A 509 30.71 30.66 4.65
N VAL A 510 31.62 30.43 5.59
CA VAL A 510 31.71 31.19 6.83
C VAL A 510 32.67 32.36 6.62
N THR A 511 32.15 33.58 6.76
CA THR A 511 32.96 34.79 6.63
C THR A 511 33.43 35.26 8.00
N ARG A 512 34.75 35.46 8.15
CA ARG A 512 35.38 36.03 9.34
C ARG A 512 35.99 37.37 8.99
N VAL A 513 35.59 38.42 9.70
CA VAL A 513 36.09 39.78 9.51
C VAL A 513 36.87 40.20 10.75
N THR A 514 38.11 40.64 10.58
CA THR A 514 38.94 41.15 11.67
C THR A 514 39.57 42.50 11.30
N PHE A 515 39.73 43.34 12.32
CA PHE A 515 40.36 44.66 12.22
C PHE A 515 41.67 44.69 13.02
N GLU A 516 42.68 45.33 12.46
CA GLU A 516 43.93 45.66 13.15
C GLU A 516 44.21 47.17 13.02
N PRO A 517 44.23 47.93 14.12
CA PRO A 517 43.92 47.54 15.50
C PRO A 517 42.45 47.11 15.72
N LYS A 518 42.19 46.33 16.78
CA LYS A 518 40.84 45.82 17.11
C LYS A 518 39.85 46.93 17.48
N GLU A 519 40.36 48.00 18.07
CA GLU A 519 39.63 49.17 18.52
C GLU A 519 40.39 50.42 18.07
N ILE A 520 39.66 51.50 17.78
CA ILE A 520 40.25 52.80 17.46
C ILE A 520 40.53 53.51 18.79
N PRO A 521 41.80 53.79 19.14
CA PRO A 521 42.11 54.46 20.40
C PRO A 521 41.46 55.85 20.45
N VAL A 522 40.82 56.18 21.58
CA VAL A 522 40.10 57.47 21.77
C VAL A 522 41.02 58.67 21.50
N LYS A 523 42.28 58.59 21.93
CA LYS A 523 43.31 59.62 21.69
C LYS A 523 43.54 59.95 20.19
N ASP A 524 43.22 59.03 19.29
CA ASP A 524 43.44 59.18 17.85
C ASP A 524 42.24 59.85 17.16
N VAL A 525 41.10 59.98 17.86
CA VAL A 525 39.84 60.62 17.38
C VAL A 525 39.40 61.81 18.25
N GLU A 526 40.16 62.16 19.29
CA GLU A 526 39.79 63.21 20.25
C GLU A 526 40.07 64.62 19.71
N CYS A 527 39.00 65.38 19.45
CA CYS A 527 39.05 66.75 18.93
C CYS A 527 39.31 67.79 20.04
N THR A 528 40.52 67.76 20.64
CA THR A 528 40.94 68.75 21.64
C THR A 528 41.74 69.89 21.00
N GLY A 529 41.05 70.99 20.66
CA GLY A 529 41.65 72.27 20.26
C GLY A 529 41.24 72.80 18.88
N ILE A 530 41.22 74.13 18.73
CA ILE A 530 40.68 74.86 17.56
C ILE A 530 41.48 74.66 16.25
N ASN A 531 42.63 73.97 16.23
CA ASN A 531 43.47 73.80 15.02
C ASN A 531 44.31 72.49 15.00
N LYS A 532 43.74 71.32 15.35
CA LYS A 532 44.42 70.03 15.08
C LYS A 532 44.07 69.53 13.66
N PRO A 533 45.05 69.19 12.80
CA PRO A 533 44.78 68.59 11.49
C PRO A 533 44.20 67.17 11.66
N TRP A 534 43.23 66.82 10.82
CA TRP A 534 42.64 65.48 10.72
C TRP A 534 43.72 64.40 10.61
N GLN A 535 43.71 63.42 11.52
CA GLN A 535 44.61 62.27 11.43
C GLN A 535 43.92 61.13 10.66
N ASN A 536 44.53 60.71 9.54
CA ASN A 536 44.08 59.53 8.82
C ASN A 536 44.47 58.29 9.61
N ILE A 537 43.48 57.61 10.20
CA ILE A 537 43.70 56.35 10.90
C ILE A 537 43.66 55.22 9.88
N ASN A 538 44.78 54.49 9.78
CA ASN A 538 44.85 53.32 8.92
C ASN A 538 44.36 52.07 9.67
N LEU A 539 43.25 51.51 9.20
CA LEU A 539 42.72 50.23 9.68
C LEU A 539 43.08 49.14 8.67
N LYS A 540 43.68 48.05 9.14
CA LYS A 540 43.83 46.84 8.31
C LYS A 540 42.58 45.99 8.47
N LEU A 541 41.86 45.80 7.38
CA LEU A 541 40.74 44.88 7.31
C LEU A 541 41.22 43.55 6.75
N ARG A 542 40.95 42.46 7.48
CA ARG A 542 41.17 41.10 7.00
C ARG A 542 39.83 40.39 6.92
N ILE A 543 39.49 39.91 5.73
CA ILE A 543 38.27 39.14 5.48
C ILE A 543 38.70 37.74 5.06
N CYS A 544 38.37 36.73 5.85
CA CYS A 544 38.67 35.34 5.57
C CYS A 544 37.39 34.56 5.29
N PHE A 545 37.42 33.72 4.25
CA PHE A 545 36.35 32.78 3.92
C PHE A 545 36.82 31.38 4.28
N ASP A 546 36.00 30.71 5.09
CA ASP A 546 36.13 29.29 5.38
C ASP A 546 35.02 28.55 4.63
N ASN A 547 35.41 27.71 3.68
CA ASN A 547 34.49 27.00 2.79
C ASN A 547 34.44 25.53 3.18
N THR A 548 33.25 25.03 3.47
CA THR A 548 33.03 23.61 3.79
C THR A 548 31.85 23.08 2.98
N PHE A 549 31.91 21.83 2.51
CA PHE A 549 30.77 21.21 1.87
C PHE A 549 29.69 20.87 2.92
N ALA A 550 28.47 21.34 2.68
CA ALA A 550 27.30 20.83 3.38
C ALA A 550 27.02 19.40 2.89
N THR A 551 27.01 19.21 1.58
CA THR A 551 26.85 17.90 0.92
C THR A 551 28.16 17.10 0.93
N LYS A 552 28.53 16.54 2.09
CA LYS A 552 29.82 15.85 2.30
C LYS A 552 30.06 14.61 1.44
N ARG A 553 29.00 14.03 0.86
CA ARG A 553 29.09 12.84 0.01
C ARG A 553 29.56 13.15 -1.42
N TYR A 554 29.58 14.42 -1.82
CA TYR A 554 30.01 14.81 -3.16
C TYR A 554 31.49 14.51 -3.41
N THR A 555 31.79 13.87 -4.54
CA THR A 555 33.15 13.42 -4.90
C THR A 555 33.79 14.20 -6.06
N GLY A 556 33.07 15.13 -6.69
CA GLY A 556 33.58 15.93 -7.81
C GLY A 556 34.39 17.16 -7.39
N GLU A 557 34.93 17.88 -8.38
CA GLU A 557 35.64 19.14 -8.17
C GLU A 557 34.69 20.34 -8.19
N VAL A 558 34.89 21.30 -7.28
CA VAL A 558 34.14 22.57 -7.26
C VAL A 558 35.07 23.76 -7.31
N SER A 559 34.88 24.61 -8.33
CA SER A 559 35.49 25.94 -8.42
C SER A 559 34.49 27.01 -7.99
N ASN A 560 34.79 27.75 -6.92
CA ASN A 560 33.93 28.84 -6.43
C ASN A 560 34.55 30.21 -6.71
N SER A 561 33.79 31.11 -7.33
CA SER A 561 34.12 32.54 -7.45
C SER A 561 33.29 33.36 -6.46
N ILE A 562 33.93 33.95 -5.45
CA ILE A 562 33.27 34.81 -4.47
C ILE A 562 33.48 36.27 -4.88
N SER A 563 32.40 36.99 -5.14
CA SER A 563 32.43 38.43 -5.42
C SER A 563 32.08 39.22 -4.15
N LEU A 564 32.93 40.19 -3.79
CA LEU A 564 32.76 40.98 -2.57
C LEU A 564 32.38 42.41 -2.88
N ARG A 565 31.34 42.89 -2.20
CA ARG A 565 30.95 44.30 -2.20
C ARG A 565 31.02 44.82 -0.77
N ASN A 566 32.02 45.64 -0.49
CA ASN A 566 32.16 46.31 0.80
C ASN A 566 31.42 47.66 0.77
N ARG A 567 30.69 47.99 1.84
CA ARG A 567 29.96 49.27 1.97
C ARG A 567 30.28 49.91 3.32
N GLY A 568 31.18 50.90 3.31
CA GLY A 568 31.47 51.73 4.49
C GLY A 568 30.26 52.61 4.85
N GLY A 569 29.93 52.71 6.15
CA GLY A 569 28.87 53.60 6.65
C GLY A 569 27.43 53.08 6.58
N GLY A 570 27.18 51.90 6.00
CA GLY A 570 25.93 51.13 6.10
C GLY A 570 24.61 51.92 5.91
N ARG A 571 24.07 52.44 7.01
CA ARG A 571 22.77 53.15 7.16
C ARG A 571 22.89 54.64 7.55
N HIS A 572 24.09 55.21 7.61
CA HIS A 572 24.31 56.58 8.06
C HIS A 572 24.44 57.58 6.90
N THR A 573 23.97 58.82 7.11
CA THR A 573 24.02 59.93 6.15
C THR A 573 25.45 60.42 5.86
N LEU A 574 26.40 60.15 6.74
CA LEU A 574 27.82 60.47 6.61
C LEU A 574 28.67 59.21 6.88
N ALA A 575 29.49 58.82 5.90
CA ALA A 575 30.43 57.71 6.04
C ALA A 575 31.72 58.22 6.68
N HIS A 576 32.04 57.74 7.89
CA HIS A 576 33.24 58.10 8.66
C HIS A 576 34.47 57.24 8.29
N VAL A 577 34.36 56.40 7.25
CA VAL A 577 35.42 55.50 6.79
C VAL A 577 35.36 55.39 5.27
N ALA A 578 36.48 55.61 4.59
CA ALA A 578 36.62 55.50 3.14
C ALA A 578 37.55 54.34 2.76
N LEU A 579 37.33 53.74 1.59
CA LEU A 579 38.16 52.66 1.04
C LEU A 579 39.26 53.28 0.17
N SER A 580 40.53 53.10 0.54
CA SER A 580 41.65 53.41 -0.37
C SER A 580 41.85 52.24 -1.35
N ASN A 581 42.21 52.57 -2.60
CA ASN A 581 42.31 51.63 -3.74
C ASN A 581 42.87 50.25 -3.36
N SER A 582 42.05 49.22 -3.56
CA SER A 582 42.23 47.89 -2.99
C SER A 582 43.18 47.01 -3.80
N VAL A 583 44.45 46.94 -3.36
CA VAL A 583 45.34 45.83 -3.75
C VAL A 583 45.06 44.65 -2.82
N PHE A 584 44.15 43.77 -3.23
CA PHE A 584 43.87 42.54 -2.50
C PHE A 584 45.00 41.53 -2.74
N ARG A 585 45.77 41.19 -1.69
CA ARG A 585 46.75 40.09 -1.76
C ARG A 585 46.11 38.79 -1.24
N TRP A 586 46.24 37.74 -2.03
CA TRP A 586 45.88 36.37 -1.66
C TRP A 586 46.91 35.80 -0.67
N GLN A 587 46.47 35.36 0.51
CA GLN A 587 47.28 34.51 1.40
C GLN A 587 46.62 33.14 1.52
N ARG A 588 47.39 32.08 1.23
CA ARG A 588 46.98 30.67 1.35
C ARG A 588 47.58 30.13 2.64
N HIS A 589 46.74 29.67 3.58
CA HIS A 589 47.18 28.94 4.78
C HIS A 589 46.86 27.45 4.63
N HIS A 590 47.75 26.57 5.13
CA HIS A 590 47.59 25.12 5.04
C HIS A 590 46.41 24.63 5.90
N GLY A 591 45.46 23.92 5.28
CA GLY A 591 44.21 23.43 5.90
C GLY A 591 43.01 23.57 4.94
N PRO A 592 41.77 23.19 5.35
CA PRO A 592 40.56 23.42 4.53
C PRO A 592 40.55 24.87 4.04
N ILE A 593 40.13 25.07 2.79
CA ILE A 593 40.53 26.18 1.90
C ILE A 593 40.20 27.55 2.51
N LEU A 594 41.03 28.02 3.44
CA LEU A 594 40.93 29.32 4.08
C LEU A 594 41.56 30.33 3.13
N ARG A 595 40.72 31.21 2.58
CA ARG A 595 41.13 32.23 1.62
C ARG A 595 40.92 33.59 2.26
N CYS A 596 42.02 34.24 2.63
CA CYS A 596 41.99 35.54 3.27
C CYS A 596 42.35 36.66 2.28
N PHE A 597 41.52 37.69 2.26
CA PHE A 597 41.75 38.96 1.62
C PHE A 597 42.25 39.95 2.67
N GLN A 598 43.38 40.59 2.40
CA GLN A 598 43.91 41.66 3.24
C GLN A 598 43.95 42.96 2.45
N GLY A 599 43.36 44.01 3.02
CA GLY A 599 43.42 45.38 2.50
C GLY A 599 43.81 46.36 3.61
N SER A 600 44.62 47.36 3.25
CA SER A 600 44.89 48.53 4.10
C SER A 600 43.83 49.59 3.80
N HIS A 601 43.22 50.18 4.82
CA HIS A 601 42.18 51.20 4.68
C HIS A 601 42.61 52.47 5.40
N ALA A 602 42.47 53.61 4.73
CA ALA A 602 42.65 54.92 5.35
C ALA A 602 41.26 55.51 5.64
N GLY A 603 40.88 55.63 6.91
CA GLY A 603 39.69 56.38 7.31
C GLY A 603 40.04 57.83 7.64
N GLN A 604 39.28 58.78 7.07
CA GLN A 604 39.11 60.10 7.67
C GLN A 604 37.88 60.00 8.57
N ILE A 605 38.09 60.09 9.89
CA ILE A 605 37.02 60.24 10.88
C ILE A 605 36.89 61.71 11.20
#